data_AF-A0A3C2AQE6-F1
#
_entry.id   AF-A0A3C2AQE6-F1
#
_cell.length_a   1.000
_cell.length_b   1.000
_cell.length_c   1.000
_cell.angle_alpha   90.00
_cell.angle_beta   90.00
_cell.angle_gamma   90.00
#
_symmetry.space_group_name_H-M   'P 1'
#
loop_
_entity.id
_entity.type
_entity.pdbx_description
1 polymer ?
#
loop_
_entity_poly.entity_id
_entity_poly.type
_entity_poly.pdbx_seq_one_letter_code
_entity_poly.pdbx_strand_id
1 'polypeptide(L)'
;MLDYFIIGGPLFMGILTLILLLMIYGAVRNRYVKELGLLALAVGFMGQLLGLFGAFEGIEQMGGVSQAVLAGGLKVSSITSVYGLLIYIVSLVIQIARKFTGK
;
A
#
# COMPACT_ATOMS: atom_id res chain seq x y z
N MET A 1 5.18 -14.51 -5.28
CA MET A 1 5.44 -13.21 -4.58
C MET A 1 5.41 -12.05 -5.54
N LEU A 2 6.14 -12.12 -6.65
CA LEU A 2 5.98 -11.18 -7.77
C LEU A 2 4.55 -11.18 -8.32
N ASP A 3 3.83 -12.30 -8.22
CA ASP A 3 2.43 -12.40 -8.67
C ASP A 3 1.52 -11.43 -7.92
N TYR A 4 1.65 -11.32 -6.60
CA TYR A 4 0.88 -10.36 -5.81
C TYR A 4 1.26 -8.91 -6.13
N PHE A 5 2.51 -8.67 -6.52
CA PHE A 5 2.96 -7.34 -6.97
C PHE A 5 2.30 -6.94 -8.29
N ILE A 6 2.23 -7.87 -9.24
CA ILE A 6 1.58 -7.63 -10.54
C ILE A 6 0.06 -7.53 -10.39
N ILE A 7 -0.53 -8.41 -9.58
CA ILE A 7 -1.99 -8.43 -9.34
C ILE A 7 -2.44 -7.19 -8.57
N GLY A 8 -1.66 -6.69 -7.62
CA GLY A 8 -1.97 -5.49 -6.82
C GLY A 8 -1.83 -4.15 -7.57
N GLY A 9 -1.61 -4.16 -8.89
CA GLY A 9 -1.43 -2.96 -9.69
C GLY A 9 0.04 -2.51 -9.73
N PRO A 10 0.77 -2.76 -10.84
CA PRO A 10 2.20 -2.48 -10.94
C PRO A 10 2.58 -1.02 -10.68
N LEU A 11 1.70 -0.08 -11.03
CA LEU A 11 1.93 1.36 -10.83
C LEU A 11 2.02 1.71 -9.34
N PHE A 12 0.98 1.42 -8.56
CA PHE A 12 0.96 1.74 -7.13
C PHE A 12 1.98 0.91 -6.35
N MET A 13 2.13 -0.37 -6.69
CA MET A 13 3.12 -1.24 -6.06
C MET A 13 4.55 -0.74 -6.35
N GLY A 14 4.80 -0.22 -7.55
CA GLY A 14 6.07 0.44 -7.90
C GLY A 14 6.33 1.70 -7.08
N ILE A 15 5.34 2.60 -6.97
CA ILE A 15 5.45 3.82 -6.14
C ILE A 15 5.72 3.45 -4.68
N LEU A 16 4.99 2.48 -4.12
CA LEU A 16 5.19 2.01 -2.75
C LEU A 16 6.59 1.41 -2.54
N THR A 17 7.12 0.69 -3.52
CA THR A 17 8.49 0.16 -3.47
C THR A 17 9.52 1.28 -3.47
N LEU A 18 9.32 2.33 -4.27
CA LEU A 18 10.19 3.51 -4.25
C LEU A 18 10.14 4.22 -2.89
N ILE A 19 8.94 4.37 -2.31
CA ILE A 19 8.79 4.95 -0.96
C ILE A 19 9.50 4.08 0.09
N LEU A 20 9.41 2.75 -0.01
CA LEU A 20 10.12 1.82 0.87
C LEU A 20 11.65 2.01 0.78
N LEU A 21 12.20 2.12 -0.44
CA LEU A 21 13.64 2.37 -0.62
C LEU A 21 14.07 3.73 -0.04
N LEU A 22 13.29 4.78 -0.28
CA LEU A 22 13.54 6.11 0.30
C LEU A 22 13.44 6.08 1.82
N MET A 23 12.52 5.29 2.38
CA MET A 23 12.32 5.16 3.82
C MET A 23 13.48 4.39 4.47
N ILE A 24 14.01 3.36 3.81
CA ILE A 24 15.25 2.68 4.24
C ILE A 24 16.43 3.68 4.21
N TYR A 25 16.56 4.47 3.16
CA TYR A 25 17.59 5.52 3.08
C TYR A 25 17.42 6.59 4.19
N GLY A 26 16.20 7.06 4.41
CA GLY A 26 15.84 7.97 5.49
C GLY A 26 16.09 7.36 6.87
N ALA A 27 15.92 6.04 7.01
CA ALA A 27 16.25 5.33 8.22
C ALA A 27 17.76 5.39 8.50
N VAL A 28 18.63 5.15 7.52
CA VAL A 28 20.08 5.28 7.70
C VAL A 28 20.49 6.72 8.06
N ARG A 29 19.80 7.73 7.50
CA ARG A 29 20.06 9.16 7.76
C ARG A 29 19.33 9.73 8.98
N ASN A 30 18.55 8.91 9.69
CA ASN A 30 17.69 9.33 10.81
C ASN A 30 16.72 10.48 10.49
N ARG A 31 16.24 10.57 9.25
CA ARG A 31 15.32 11.63 8.82
C ARG A 31 14.15 11.06 8.04
N TYR A 32 12.98 11.70 8.18
CA TYR A 32 11.79 11.49 7.36
C TYR A 32 11.16 10.07 7.38
N VAL A 33 11.54 9.20 8.32
CA VAL A 33 11.02 7.81 8.38
C VAL A 33 9.50 7.80 8.63
N LYS A 34 9.00 8.65 9.52
CA LYS A 34 7.56 8.72 9.85
C LYS A 34 6.74 9.21 8.68
N GLU A 35 7.23 10.27 8.05
CA GLU A 35 6.62 10.97 6.94
C GLU A 35 6.53 10.05 5.72
N LEU A 36 7.60 9.31 5.41
CA LEU A 36 7.61 8.33 4.33
C LEU A 36 6.71 7.12 4.64
N GLY A 37 6.64 6.68 5.89
CA GLY A 37 5.67 5.66 6.31
C GLY A 37 4.22 6.09 6.10
N LEU A 38 3.86 7.30 6.54
CA LEU A 38 2.53 7.87 6.33
C LEU A 38 2.21 8.05 4.85
N LEU A 39 3.19 8.47 4.05
CA LEU A 39 3.06 8.57 2.61
C LEU A 39 2.77 7.20 1.97
N ALA A 40 3.47 6.15 2.39
CA ALA A 40 3.21 4.79 1.92
C ALA A 40 1.79 4.33 2.26
N LEU A 41 1.31 4.61 3.48
CA LEU A 41 -0.06 4.29 3.88
C LEU A 41 -1.08 5.01 2.99
N ALA A 42 -0.91 6.33 2.80
CA ALA A 42 -1.80 7.15 1.99
C ALA A 42 -1.83 6.69 0.53
N VAL A 43 -0.67 6.41 -0.06
CA VAL A 43 -0.58 5.89 -1.44
C VAL A 43 -1.21 4.50 -1.57
N GLY A 44 -1.00 3.62 -0.57
CA GLY A 44 -1.60 2.28 -0.56
C GLY A 44 -3.13 2.33 -0.53
N PHE A 45 -3.70 3.18 0.32
CA PHE A 45 -5.14 3.42 0.36
C PHE A 45 -5.67 4.06 -0.93
N MET A 46 -4.95 5.04 -1.48
CA MET A 46 -5.32 5.69 -2.74
C MET A 46 -5.35 4.69 -3.90
N GLY A 47 -4.37 3.79 -3.99
CA GLY A 47 -4.35 2.73 -4.99
C GLY A 47 -5.55 1.77 -4.86
N GLN A 48 -5.91 1.38 -3.63
CA GLN A 48 -7.08 0.55 -3.40
C GLN A 48 -8.39 1.27 -3.81
N LEU A 49 -8.55 2.54 -3.44
CA LEU A 49 -9.76 3.31 -3.78
C LEU A 49 -9.94 3.43 -5.30
N LEU A 50 -8.85 3.66 -6.04
CA LEU A 50 -8.90 3.72 -7.51
C LEU A 50 -9.21 2.37 -8.14
N GLY A 51 -8.61 1.29 -7.62
CA GLY A 51 -8.94 -0.07 -8.07
C GLY A 51 -10.40 -0.43 -7.81
N LEU A 52 -10.95 -0.01 -6.67
CA LEU A 52 -12.35 -0.21 -6.32
C LEU A 52 -13.29 0.64 -7.18
N PHE A 53 -12.92 1.90 -7.46
CA PHE A 53 -13.67 2.78 -8.36
C PHE A 53 -13.87 2.15 -9.73
N GLY A 54 -12.77 1.69 -10.36
CA GLY A 54 -12.86 1.03 -11.67
C GLY A 54 -13.65 -0.28 -11.63
N ALA A 55 -13.57 -1.04 -10.53
CA ALA A 55 -14.38 -2.25 -10.36
C ALA A 55 -15.87 -1.92 -10.26
N PHE A 56 -16.26 -0.88 -9.52
CA PHE A 56 -17.65 -0.45 -9.38
C PHE A 56 -18.22 0.15 -10.67
N GLU A 57 -17.45 0.94 -11.42
CA GLU A 57 -17.86 1.43 -12.74
C GLU A 57 -18.17 0.27 -13.71
N GLY A 58 -17.34 -0.79 -13.69
CA GLY A 58 -17.60 -1.99 -14.49
C GLY A 58 -18.88 -2.72 -14.05
N ILE A 59 -19.15 -2.79 -12.75
CA ILE A 59 -20.37 -3.41 -12.21
C ILE A 59 -21.62 -2.61 -12.61
N GLU A 60 -21.56 -1.28 -12.52
CA GLU A 60 -22.64 -0.38 -12.92
C GLU A 60 -23.02 -0.57 -14.40
N GLN A 61 -22.02 -0.64 -15.29
CA GLN A 61 -22.24 -0.82 -16.73
C GLN A 61 -22.84 -2.18 -17.09
N MET A 62 -22.50 -3.24 -16.36
CA MET A 62 -23.00 -4.60 -16.61
C MET A 62 -24.36 -4.88 -15.98
N GLY A 63 -24.86 -4.01 -15.10
CA GLY A 63 -26.14 -4.19 -14.40
C GLY A 63 -26.10 -5.27 -13.30
N GLY A 64 -24.90 -5.70 -12.88
CA GLY A 64 -24.71 -6.66 -11.78
C GLY A 64 -23.55 -7.64 -12.00
N VAL A 65 -23.03 -8.19 -10.90
CA VAL A 65 -22.00 -9.25 -10.90
C VAL A 65 -22.30 -10.30 -9.83
N SER A 66 -21.72 -11.49 -9.98
CA SER A 66 -21.77 -12.50 -8.92
C SER A 66 -20.98 -12.07 -7.68
N GLN A 67 -21.39 -12.55 -6.51
CA GLN A 67 -20.68 -12.27 -5.25
C GLN A 67 -19.22 -12.75 -5.27
N ALA A 68 -18.94 -13.87 -5.97
CA ALA A 68 -17.59 -14.41 -6.11
C ALA A 68 -16.65 -13.45 -6.85
N VAL A 69 -17.14 -12.79 -7.90
CA VAL A 69 -16.37 -11.80 -8.67
C VAL A 69 -16.08 -10.56 -7.83
N LEU A 70 -17.10 -10.04 -7.12
CA LEU A 70 -16.92 -8.89 -6.23
C LEU A 70 -15.90 -9.19 -5.12
N ALA A 71 -16.01 -10.35 -4.48
CA ALA A 71 -15.06 -10.78 -3.44
C ALA A 71 -13.63 -10.91 -3.99
N GLY A 72 -13.48 -11.43 -5.21
CA GLY A 72 -12.19 -11.50 -5.91
C GLY A 72 -11.59 -10.12 -6.16
N GLY A 73 -12.38 -9.17 -6.67
CA GLY A 73 -11.94 -7.79 -6.91
C GLY A 73 -11.53 -7.07 -5.63
N LEU A 74 -12.31 -7.21 -4.55
CA LEU A 74 -11.98 -6.66 -3.24
C LEU A 74 -10.70 -7.26 -2.65
N LYS A 75 -10.49 -8.57 -2.82
CA LYS A 75 -9.25 -9.24 -2.41
C LYS A 75 -8.05 -8.65 -3.13
N VAL A 76 -8.14 -8.45 -4.43
CA VAL A 76 -7.07 -7.90 -5.26
C VAL A 76 -6.77 -6.44 -4.91
N SER A 77 -7.80 -5.60 -4.79
CA SER A 77 -7.61 -4.17 -4.46
C SER A 77 -7.03 -3.97 -3.06
N SER A 78 -7.32 -4.89 -2.12
CA SER A 78 -6.76 -4.85 -0.77
C SER A 78 -5.27 -5.18 -0.70
N ILE A 79 -4.68 -5.77 -1.74
CA ILE A 79 -3.23 -6.07 -1.75
C ILE A 79 -2.42 -4.77 -1.66
N THR A 80 -2.83 -3.73 -2.39
CA THR A 80 -2.12 -2.45 -2.48
C THR A 80 -2.11 -1.72 -1.12
N SER A 81 -3.24 -1.73 -0.41
CA SER A 81 -3.34 -1.10 0.91
C SER A 81 -2.60 -1.88 1.98
N VAL A 82 -2.65 -3.22 1.95
CA VAL A 82 -1.87 -4.07 2.85
C VAL A 82 -0.38 -3.80 2.65
N TYR A 83 0.09 -3.65 1.41
CA TYR A 83 1.49 -3.34 1.13
C TYR A 83 1.91 -1.98 1.69
N GLY A 84 1.11 -0.92 1.46
CA GLY A 84 1.36 0.41 2.03
C GLY A 84 1.32 0.42 3.57
N LEU A 85 0.38 -0.33 4.16
CA LEU A 85 0.26 -0.48 5.61
C LEU A 85 1.47 -1.20 6.21
N LEU A 86 1.98 -2.24 5.56
CA LEU A 86 3.20 -2.93 6.00
C LEU A 86 4.40 -1.98 6.05
N ILE A 87 4.58 -1.13 5.02
CA ILE A 87 5.65 -0.12 4.99
C ILE A 87 5.48 0.87 6.16
N TYR A 88 4.25 1.30 6.43
CA TYR A 88 3.96 2.19 7.56
C TYR A 88 4.26 1.53 8.92
N ILE A 89 3.86 0.26 9.11
CA ILE A 89 4.16 -0.50 10.33
C ILE A 89 5.67 -0.58 10.55
N VAL A 90 6.45 -0.89 9.52
CA VAL A 90 7.92 -0.89 9.59
C VAL A 90 8.46 0.48 10.02
N SER A 91 7.92 1.56 9.47
CA SER A 91 8.33 2.93 9.85
C SER A 91 8.05 3.24 11.34
N LEU A 92 6.96 2.71 11.90
CA LEU A 92 6.60 2.88 13.30
C LEU A 92 7.52 2.07 14.20
N VAL A 93 7.81 0.82 13.84
CA VAL A 93 8.75 -0.04 14.57
C VAL A 93 10.13 0.62 14.64
N ILE A 94 10.63 1.17 13.53
CA ILE A 94 11.91 1.88 13.49
C ILE A 94 11.90 3.09 14.44
N GLN A 95 10.82 3.88 14.45
CA GLN A 95 10.72 5.03 15.35
C GLN A 95 10.61 4.65 16.83
N ILE A 96 9.85 3.60 17.13
CA ILE A 96 9.71 3.10 18.50
C ILE A 96 11.08 2.61 18.99
N ALA A 97 11.78 1.79 18.20
CA ALA A 97 13.12 1.31 18.52
C ALA A 97 14.12 2.46 18.79
N ARG A 98 14.04 3.56 18.02
CA ARG A 98 14.86 4.75 18.24
C ARG A 98 14.58 5.44 19.57
N LYS A 99 13.31 5.65 19.89
CA LYS A 99 12.89 6.25 21.17
C LYS A 99 13.42 5.46 22.37
N PHE A 100 13.43 4.12 22.27
CA PHE A 100 13.99 3.26 23.33
C PHE A 100 15.53 3.25 23.37
N THR A 101 16.21 3.51 22.25
CA THR A 101 17.68 3.48 22.17
C THR A 101 18.32 4.82 22.58
N GLY A 102 17.53 5.80 23.04
CA GLY A 102 18.06 7.09 23.52
C GLY A 102 18.80 7.92 22.46
N LYS A 103 18.57 7.62 21.18
CA LYS A 103 19.06 8.40 20.03
C LYS A 103 17.95 9.26 19.44
#